data_AF-A0A091MC86-F1
#
_entry.id   AF-A0A091MC86-F1
#
_cell.length_a   1.000
_cell.length_b   1.000
_cell.length_c   1.000
_cell.angle_alpha   90.00
_cell.angle_beta   90.00
_cell.angle_gamma   90.00
#
_symmetry.space_group_name_H-M   'P 1'
#
loop_
_entity.id
_entity.type
_entity.pdbx_description
1 polymer ?
#
loop_
_entity_poly.entity_id
_entity_poly.type
_entity_poly.pdbx_seq_one_letter_code
_entity_poly.pdbx_strand_id
1 'polypeptide(L)'
;AACGVLAGSDPGSQKGQVVTEEEWLQKWETGKIGFHKEQGHPLLQKYLDVLLNGRSGLRIFFPLCGKAVEMKWLADMGHSVVGVDVSEQALKEFFAEHGLPYCEEPVPGISGGKMLQSTSGNISLYCCSIYELS
;
A
#
# COMPACT_ATOMS: atom_id res chain seq x y z
N ALA A 1 -25.40 -25.78 20.16
CA ALA A 1 -24.08 -25.28 19.75
C ALA A 1 -24.04 -23.78 20.03
N ALA A 2 -23.15 -23.32 20.91
CA ALA A 2 -23.05 -21.91 21.27
C ALA A 2 -22.38 -21.13 20.13
N CYS A 3 -23.06 -20.10 19.63
CA CYS A 3 -22.50 -19.12 18.71
C CYS A 3 -21.59 -18.19 19.52
N GLY A 4 -20.28 -18.34 19.33
CA GLY A 4 -19.29 -17.44 19.93
C GLY A 4 -19.38 -16.08 19.27
N VAL A 5 -19.97 -15.11 19.97
CA VAL A 5 -19.87 -13.69 19.64
C VAL A 5 -18.40 -13.30 19.80
N LEU A 6 -17.74 -12.95 18.69
CA LEU A 6 -16.42 -12.31 18.75
C LEU A 6 -16.60 -10.98 19.47
N ALA A 7 -16.03 -10.87 20.67
CA ALA A 7 -15.98 -9.64 21.42
C ALA A 7 -15.22 -8.60 20.58
N GLY A 8 -15.94 -7.60 20.06
CA GLY A 8 -15.32 -6.42 19.49
C GLY A 8 -14.50 -5.72 20.57
N SER A 9 -13.24 -5.44 20.28
CA SER A 9 -12.32 -4.75 21.17
C SER A 9 -12.90 -3.39 21.59
N ASP A 10 -12.88 -3.08 22.89
CA ASP A 10 -13.27 -1.77 23.42
C ASP A 10 -12.40 -0.67 22.76
N PRO A 11 -13.00 0.35 22.10
CA PRO A 11 -12.27 1.45 21.47
C PRO A 11 -11.31 2.21 22.41
N GLY A 12 -11.55 2.16 23.73
CA GLY A 12 -10.67 2.77 24.73
C GLY A 12 -9.35 2.04 24.97
N SER A 13 -9.26 0.76 24.60
CA SER A 13 -8.15 -0.13 25.02
C SER A 13 -6.84 0.04 24.24
N GLN A 14 -6.85 0.77 23.12
CA GLN A 14 -5.67 0.89 22.22
C GLN A 14 -5.01 2.28 22.24
N LYS A 15 -5.49 3.21 23.06
CA LYS A 15 -5.06 4.63 23.06
C LYS A 15 -3.55 4.84 23.31
N GLY A 16 -2.87 3.88 23.94
CA GLY A 16 -1.42 3.91 24.18
C GLY A 16 -0.59 3.02 23.25
N GLN A 17 -1.20 2.38 22.26
CA GLN A 17 -0.46 1.52 21.33
C GLN A 17 0.27 2.38 20.31
N VAL A 18 1.58 2.18 20.22
CA VAL A 18 2.46 2.76 19.21
C VAL A 18 3.13 1.59 18.51
N VAL A 19 3.18 1.65 17.18
CA VAL A 19 3.98 0.75 16.36
C VAL A 19 5.06 1.60 15.71
N THR A 20 6.33 1.26 15.95
CA THR A 20 7.45 1.98 15.33
C THR A 20 7.68 1.51 13.90
N GLU A 21 8.44 2.27 13.12
CA GLU A 21 8.81 1.88 11.76
C GLU A 21 9.63 0.59 11.77
N GLU A 22 10.54 0.42 12.73
CA GLU A 22 11.35 -0.80 12.89
C GLU A 22 10.48 -2.03 13.16
N GLU A 23 9.45 -1.91 14.00
CA GLU A 23 8.51 -3.00 14.27
C GLU A 23 7.69 -3.36 13.02
N TRP A 24 7.36 -2.38 12.17
CA TRP A 24 6.70 -2.62 10.90
C TRP A 24 7.63 -3.31 9.89
N LEU A 25 8.86 -2.83 9.76
CA LEU A 25 9.90 -3.44 8.90
C LEU A 25 10.17 -4.89 9.32
N GLN A 26 10.28 -5.16 10.63
CA GLN A 26 10.47 -6.51 11.14
C GLN A 26 9.33 -7.46 10.73
N LYS A 27 8.09 -6.98 10.58
CA LYS A 27 6.99 -7.82 10.08
C LYS A 27 7.21 -8.25 8.64
N TRP A 28 7.71 -7.36 7.78
CA TRP A 28 8.04 -7.69 6.40
C TRP A 28 9.21 -8.65 6.30
N GLU A 29 10.30 -8.39 7.06
CA GLU A 29 11.48 -9.26 7.09
C GLU A 29 11.15 -10.68 7.58
N THR A 30 10.26 -10.79 8.57
CA THR A 30 9.87 -12.09 9.15
C THR A 30 8.66 -12.73 8.45
N GLY A 31 8.16 -12.14 7.36
CA GLY A 31 7.00 -12.64 6.61
C GLY A 31 5.69 -12.62 7.41
N LYS A 32 5.60 -11.85 8.50
CA LYS A 32 4.39 -11.67 9.31
C LYS A 32 3.43 -10.67 8.67
N ILE A 33 3.12 -10.90 7.40
CA ILE A 33 2.32 -10.02 6.54
C ILE A 33 0.89 -10.52 6.35
N GLY A 34 0.29 -11.09 7.40
CA GLY A 34 -1.08 -11.65 7.35
C GLY A 34 -2.19 -10.64 7.02
N PHE A 35 -1.85 -9.35 6.93
CA PHE A 35 -2.73 -8.29 6.44
C PHE A 35 -2.79 -8.23 4.90
N HIS A 36 -1.80 -8.78 4.19
CA HIS A 36 -1.77 -8.79 2.73
C HIS A 36 -2.87 -9.71 2.17
N LYS A 37 -3.57 -9.25 1.12
CA LYS A 37 -4.62 -9.99 0.42
C LYS A 37 -4.17 -10.27 -1.01
N GLU A 38 -3.74 -11.49 -1.28
CA GLU A 38 -3.22 -11.89 -2.61
C GLU A 38 -4.23 -11.68 -3.75
N GLN A 39 -5.52 -11.84 -3.46
CA GLN A 39 -6.61 -11.65 -4.42
C GLN A 39 -7.22 -10.24 -4.36
N GLY A 40 -6.63 -9.34 -3.56
CA GLY A 40 -7.12 -7.99 -3.32
C GLY A 40 -8.34 -7.92 -2.39
N HIS A 41 -8.79 -6.69 -2.15
CA HIS A 41 -9.85 -6.38 -1.20
C HIS A 41 -11.22 -6.59 -1.84
N PRO A 42 -12.04 -7.55 -1.36
CA PRO A 42 -13.28 -7.96 -2.04
C PRO A 42 -14.31 -6.82 -2.15
N LEU A 43 -14.35 -5.89 -1.18
CA LEU A 43 -15.25 -4.74 -1.28
C LEU A 43 -14.75 -3.69 -2.27
N LEU A 44 -13.43 -3.53 -2.45
CA LEU A 44 -12.92 -2.60 -3.44
C LEU A 44 -13.25 -3.14 -4.83
N GLN A 45 -13.04 -4.44 -5.06
CA GLN A 45 -13.44 -5.10 -6.30
C GLN A 45 -14.95 -4.95 -6.57
N LYS A 46 -15.80 -5.16 -5.55
CA LYS A 46 -17.26 -5.02 -5.67
C LYS A 46 -17.72 -3.60 -6.03
N TYR A 47 -17.06 -2.58 -5.47
CA TYR A 47 -17.49 -1.18 -5.61
C TYR A 47 -16.58 -0.35 -6.52
N LEU A 48 -15.72 -1.00 -7.31
CA LEU A 48 -14.74 -0.32 -8.14
C LEU A 48 -15.41 0.60 -9.17
N ASP A 49 -16.44 0.12 -9.86
CA ASP A 49 -17.18 0.91 -10.85
C ASP A 49 -17.86 2.14 -10.22
N VAL A 50 -18.31 2.02 -8.97
CA VAL A 50 -18.90 3.13 -8.21
C VAL A 50 -17.83 4.15 -7.83
N LEU A 51 -16.65 3.69 -7.40
CA LEU A 51 -15.52 4.55 -7.07
C LEU A 51 -15.05 5.34 -8.31
N LEU A 52 -14.91 4.66 -9.45
CA LEU A 52 -14.44 5.28 -10.69
C LEU A 52 -15.51 6.18 -11.30
N ASN A 53 -16.78 5.76 -11.26
CA ASN A 53 -17.94 6.50 -11.76
C ASN A 53 -17.74 7.02 -13.20
N GLY A 54 -17.20 6.17 -14.07
CA GLY A 54 -16.91 6.49 -15.47
C GLY A 54 -15.76 7.49 -15.71
N ARG A 55 -15.06 7.92 -14.66
CA ARG A 55 -13.90 8.82 -14.78
C ARG A 55 -12.66 8.04 -15.20
N SER A 56 -11.90 8.60 -16.13
CA SER A 56 -10.62 8.07 -16.61
C SER A 56 -9.45 8.92 -16.11
N GLY A 57 -8.24 8.35 -16.08
CA GLY A 57 -7.02 9.12 -15.77
C GLY A 57 -6.96 9.73 -14.36
N LEU A 58 -7.72 9.16 -13.40
CA LEU A 58 -7.65 9.57 -12.00
C LEU A 58 -6.24 9.39 -11.43
N ARG A 59 -5.86 10.26 -10.50
CA ARG A 59 -4.68 10.08 -9.64
C ARG A 59 -5.15 9.58 -8.27
N ILE A 60 -4.75 8.37 -7.89
CA ILE A 60 -5.27 7.65 -6.73
C ILE A 60 -4.12 7.38 -5.76
N PHE A 61 -4.32 7.74 -4.48
CA PHE A 61 -3.32 7.62 -3.44
C PHE A 61 -3.58 6.42 -2.53
N PHE A 62 -2.53 5.65 -2.24
CA PHE A 62 -2.52 4.49 -1.35
C PHE A 62 -1.59 4.77 -0.15
N PRO A 63 -2.13 5.21 1.00
CA PRO A 63 -1.34 5.36 2.22
C PRO A 63 -0.98 3.99 2.81
N LEU A 64 0.27 3.81 3.23
CA LEU A 64 0.77 2.56 3.82
C LEU A 64 0.50 1.36 2.90
N CYS A 65 0.92 1.50 1.64
CA CYS A 65 0.43 0.67 0.55
C CYS A 65 0.93 -0.78 0.58
N GLY A 66 2.03 -1.07 1.28
CA GLY A 66 2.73 -2.34 1.21
C GLY A 66 2.86 -2.81 -0.23
N LYS A 67 2.30 -4.00 -0.53
CA LYS A 67 2.18 -4.57 -1.88
C LYS A 67 0.73 -4.76 -2.32
N ALA A 68 -0.14 -3.78 -2.07
CA ALA A 68 -1.55 -3.84 -2.45
C ALA A 68 -1.73 -4.09 -3.96
N VAL A 69 -2.31 -5.25 -4.32
CA VAL A 69 -2.51 -5.68 -5.72
C VAL A 69 -3.44 -4.77 -6.49
N GLU A 70 -4.30 -4.02 -5.79
CA GLU A 70 -5.27 -3.10 -6.37
C GLU A 70 -4.61 -1.88 -7.00
N MET A 71 -3.38 -1.55 -6.58
CA MET A 71 -2.54 -0.56 -7.26
C MET A 71 -2.31 -0.95 -8.73
N LYS A 72 -2.03 -2.24 -9.00
CA LYS A 72 -1.87 -2.74 -10.37
C LYS A 72 -3.18 -2.69 -11.14
N TRP A 73 -4.31 -3.06 -10.52
CA TRP A 73 -5.62 -3.04 -11.17
C TRP A 73 -5.98 -1.64 -11.67
N LEU A 74 -5.82 -0.64 -10.81
CA LEU A 74 -6.14 0.75 -11.15
C LEU A 74 -5.19 1.30 -12.22
N ALA A 75 -3.91 0.95 -12.14
CA ALA A 75 -2.93 1.32 -13.15
C ALA A 75 -3.26 0.73 -14.53
N ASP A 76 -3.69 -0.54 -14.58
CA ASP A 76 -4.12 -1.22 -15.81
C ASP A 76 -5.39 -0.63 -16.42
N MET A 77 -6.25 -0.03 -15.58
CA MET A 77 -7.42 0.73 -16.02
C MET A 77 -7.07 2.14 -16.52
N GLY A 78 -5.79 2.50 -16.58
CA GLY A 78 -5.31 3.79 -17.09
C GLY A 78 -5.34 4.92 -16.06
N HIS A 79 -5.37 4.59 -14.77
CA HIS A 79 -5.22 5.56 -13.69
C HIS A 79 -3.76 5.70 -13.27
N SER A 80 -3.41 6.86 -12.69
CA SER A 80 -2.11 7.06 -12.06
C SER A 80 -2.22 6.70 -10.58
N VAL A 81 -1.30 5.86 -10.11
CA VAL A 81 -1.26 5.40 -8.72
C VAL A 81 -0.04 5.99 -8.03
N VAL A 82 -0.27 6.54 -6.84
CA VAL A 82 0.78 6.98 -5.93
C VAL A 82 0.62 6.22 -4.63
N GLY A 83 1.67 5.54 -4.18
CA GLY A 83 1.68 4.83 -2.90
C GLY A 83 2.82 5.32 -2.00
N VAL A 84 2.67 5.12 -0.69
CA VAL A 84 3.76 5.31 0.27
C VAL A 84 3.81 4.16 1.26
N ASP A 85 4.99 3.64 1.52
CA ASP A 85 5.25 2.68 2.60
C ASP A 85 6.71 2.85 3.07
N VAL A 86 6.99 2.56 4.34
CA VAL A 86 8.37 2.57 4.84
C VAL A 86 9.15 1.31 4.43
N SER A 87 8.45 0.23 4.09
CA SER A 87 9.05 -1.05 3.72
C SER A 87 9.51 -1.09 2.27
N GLU A 88 10.80 -0.84 2.04
CA GLU A 88 11.42 -1.01 0.71
C GLU A 88 11.21 -2.44 0.17
N GLN A 89 11.25 -3.44 1.05
CA GLN A 89 10.96 -4.83 0.71
C GLN A 89 9.56 -4.98 0.11
N ALA A 90 8.54 -4.40 0.74
CA ALA A 90 7.16 -4.47 0.25
C ALA A 90 7.02 -3.87 -1.14
N LEU A 91 7.61 -2.69 -1.36
CA LEU A 91 7.53 -1.99 -2.64
C LEU A 91 8.25 -2.77 -3.75
N LYS A 92 9.42 -3.35 -3.46
CA LYS A 92 10.16 -4.20 -4.41
C LYS A 92 9.43 -5.50 -4.73
N GLU A 93 8.86 -6.15 -3.72
CA GLU A 93 8.01 -7.32 -3.89
C GLU A 93 6.81 -7.01 -4.80
N PHE A 94 6.14 -5.86 -4.62
CA PHE A 94 5.05 -5.43 -5.49
C PHE A 94 5.46 -5.38 -6.97
N PHE A 95 6.58 -4.71 -7.28
CA PHE A 95 7.05 -4.62 -8.66
C PHE A 95 7.43 -5.99 -9.23
N ALA A 96 8.12 -6.82 -8.43
CA ALA A 96 8.53 -8.16 -8.84
C ALA A 96 7.33 -9.09 -9.10
N GLU A 97 6.35 -9.13 -8.19
CA GLU A 97 5.16 -9.99 -8.27
C GLU A 97 4.29 -9.63 -9.48
N HIS A 98 4.23 -8.35 -9.86
CA HIS A 98 3.48 -7.89 -11.02
C HIS A 98 4.29 -7.83 -12.32
N GLY A 99 5.56 -8.26 -12.31
CA GLY A 99 6.43 -8.24 -13.48
C GLY A 99 6.63 -6.83 -14.05
N LEU A 100 6.61 -5.82 -13.19
CA LEU A 100 6.69 -4.41 -13.56
C LEU A 100 8.15 -3.91 -13.50
N PRO A 101 8.77 -3.54 -14.63
CA PRO A 101 10.04 -2.84 -14.59
C PRO A 101 9.87 -1.44 -13.98
N TYR A 102 10.85 -1.02 -13.20
CA TYR A 102 10.83 0.27 -12.51
C TYR A 102 12.24 0.86 -12.38
N CYS A 103 12.30 2.17 -12.13
CA CYS A 103 13.51 2.91 -11.79
C CYS A 103 13.44 3.40 -10.34
N GLU A 104 14.60 3.54 -9.69
CA GLU A 104 14.71 4.10 -8.33
C GLU A 104 15.40 5.46 -8.38
N GLU A 105 14.81 6.45 -7.72
CA GLU A 105 15.37 7.80 -7.61
C GLU A 105 15.27 8.30 -6.16
N PRO A 106 16.22 9.12 -5.68
CA PRO A 106 16.10 9.76 -4.38
C PRO A 106 14.94 10.77 -4.38
N VAL A 107 14.25 10.91 -3.25
CA VAL A 107 13.18 11.91 -3.09
C VAL A 107 13.79 13.22 -2.58
N PRO A 108 13.70 14.33 -3.33
CA PRO A 108 14.21 15.61 -2.86
C PRO A 108 13.53 16.04 -1.55
N GLY A 109 14.33 16.41 -0.55
CA GLY A 109 13.84 16.89 0.74
C GLY A 109 13.53 15.80 1.78
N ILE A 110 13.57 14.51 1.42
CA ILE A 110 13.37 13.39 2.35
C ILE A 110 14.68 12.62 2.48
N SER A 111 15.28 12.65 3.67
CA SER A 111 16.57 12.00 3.92
C SER A 111 16.43 10.48 3.83
N GLY A 112 17.14 9.86 2.89
CA GLY A 112 17.03 8.41 2.65
C GLY A 112 15.75 7.97 1.93
N GLY A 113 14.83 8.90 1.63
CA GLY A 113 13.62 8.62 0.88
C GLY A 113 13.92 8.22 -0.55
N LYS A 114 13.24 7.18 -1.04
CA LYS A 114 13.35 6.71 -2.44
C LYS A 114 11.99 6.72 -3.11
N MET A 115 11.95 7.02 -4.40
CA MET A 115 10.79 6.84 -5.25
C MET A 115 11.09 5.69 -6.23
N LEU A 116 10.25 4.68 -6.21
CA LEU A 116 10.24 3.59 -7.17
C LEU A 116 9.14 3.89 -8.19
N GLN A 117 9.52 4.16 -9.43
CA GLN A 117 8.58 4.51 -10.49
C GLN A 117 8.56 3.46 -11.60
N SER A 118 7.38 2.93 -11.91
CA SER A 118 7.18 2.04 -13.06
C SER A 118 7.65 2.71 -14.35
N THR A 119 8.24 1.97 -15.29
CA THR A 119 8.69 2.54 -16.57
C THR A 119 7.55 3.07 -17.44
N SER A 120 6.33 2.57 -17.25
CA SER A 120 5.10 3.10 -17.84
C SER A 120 4.67 4.45 -17.26
N GLY A 121 5.26 4.87 -16.14
CA GLY A 121 5.03 6.16 -15.49
C GLY A 121 3.70 6.28 -14.73
N ASN A 122 2.86 5.25 -14.72
CA ASN A 122 1.53 5.26 -14.09
C ASN A 122 1.51 4.74 -12.64
N ILE A 123 2.62 4.22 -12.11
CA ILE A 123 2.77 3.86 -10.69
C ILE A 123 4.04 4.51 -10.13
N SER A 124 3.90 5.27 -9.05
CA SER A 124 5.00 5.86 -8.27
C SER A 124 4.84 5.49 -6.79
N LEU A 125 5.79 4.74 -6.24
CA LEU A 125 5.78 4.31 -4.85
C LEU A 125 6.91 4.99 -4.07
N TYR A 126 6.56 5.68 -3.00
CA TYR A 126 7.49 6.39 -2.13
C TYR A 126 7.88 5.50 -0.95
N CYS A 127 9.17 5.22 -0.83
CA CYS A 127 9.78 4.53 0.29
C CYS A 127 10.22 5.55 1.35
N CYS A 128 9.29 5.95 2.21
CA CYS A 128 9.53 6.88 3.32
C CYS A 128 8.35 6.85 4.31
N SER A 129 8.48 7.60 5.41
CA SER A 129 7.37 7.76 6.34
C SER A 129 6.25 8.58 5.67
N ILE A 130 4.99 8.19 5.87
CA ILE A 130 3.85 8.97 5.36
C ILE A 130 3.84 10.40 5.92
N TYR A 131 4.43 10.61 7.10
CA TYR A 131 4.53 11.91 7.74
C TYR A 131 5.57 12.83 7.10
N GLU A 132 6.44 12.30 6.23
CA GLU A 132 7.44 13.08 5.48
C GLU A 132 6.93 13.54 4.11
N LEU A 133 5.78 13.02 3.66
CA LEU A 133 5.09 13.51 2.46
C LEU A 133 4.30 14.77 2.79
N SER A 134 4.99 15.92 2.80
CA SER A 134 4.40 17.26 3.01
C SER A 134 4.54 18.14 1.78
#